data_AF-A0A7J9Q5V0-F1
#
_entry.id   AF-A0A7J9Q5V0-F1
#
_cell.length_a   1.000
_cell.length_b   1.000
_cell.length_c   1.000
_cell.angle_alpha   90.00
_cell.angle_beta   90.00
_cell.angle_gamma   90.00
#
_symmetry.space_group_name_H-M   'P 1'
#
loop_
_entity.id
_entity.type
_entity.pdbx_description
1 polymer ?
#
loop_
_entity_poly.entity_id
_entity_poly.type
_entity_poly.pdbx_seq_one_letter_code
_entity_poly.pdbx_strand_id
1 'polypeptide(L)'
;DKLKEKYLEEHERFNTKTLRPKLIKGTKPYGKCIFYNEQIGCSIHEAKPLHCRVGNCNTYANDLNQWFMLNYFVNPDDPESIRQWKIFLTQNEPIPGGSLKDLVPDEERLKKILSYEV
;
A
#
# COMPACT_ATOMS: atom_id res chain seq x y z
N ASP A 1 -20.79 -3.10 -11.47
CA ASP A 1 -20.09 -1.98 -12.13
C ASP A 1 -18.97 -2.55 -12.98
N LYS A 2 -19.03 -2.40 -14.32
CA LYS A 2 -18.20 -3.16 -15.29
C LYS A 2 -16.70 -2.95 -15.06
N LEU A 3 -16.30 -1.78 -14.57
CA LEU A 3 -14.90 -1.48 -14.29
C LEU A 3 -14.36 -2.36 -13.14
N LYS A 4 -15.08 -2.36 -12.01
CA LYS A 4 -14.69 -3.11 -10.80
C LYS A 4 -14.65 -4.61 -11.08
N GLU A 5 -15.71 -5.14 -11.68
CA GLU A 5 -15.84 -6.58 -11.93
C GLU A 5 -14.81 -7.12 -12.91
N LYS A 6 -14.48 -6.36 -13.98
CA LYS A 6 -13.57 -6.84 -15.02
C LYS A 6 -12.11 -6.60 -14.67
N TYR A 7 -11.78 -5.45 -14.08
CA TYR A 7 -10.39 -5.00 -13.99
C TYR A 7 -9.82 -4.92 -12.57
N LEU A 8 -10.64 -4.92 -11.53
CA LEU A 8 -10.20 -4.74 -10.15
C LEU A 8 -10.45 -5.99 -9.30
N GLU A 9 -9.63 -6.17 -8.28
CA GLU A 9 -9.78 -7.17 -7.22
C GLU A 9 -9.61 -6.52 -5.86
N GLU A 10 -10.25 -7.09 -4.84
CA GLU A 10 -10.00 -6.71 -3.46
C GLU A 10 -8.56 -7.08 -3.07
N HIS A 11 -7.91 -6.17 -2.35
CA HIS A 11 -6.59 -6.36 -1.80
C HIS A 11 -6.54 -5.71 -0.43
N GLU A 12 -6.06 -6.46 0.54
CA GLU A 12 -5.83 -5.99 1.89
C GLU A 12 -4.35 -5.69 2.11
N ARG A 13 -4.06 -4.54 2.73
CA ARG A 13 -2.72 -4.15 3.18
C ARG A 13 -2.85 -3.25 4.40
N PHE A 14 -2.02 -3.47 5.42
CA PHE A 14 -2.09 -2.73 6.69
C PHE A 14 -3.50 -2.77 7.29
N ASN A 15 -4.12 -3.96 7.28
CA ASN A 15 -5.51 -4.20 7.68
C ASN A 15 -6.59 -3.37 6.93
N THR A 16 -6.21 -2.68 5.86
CA THR A 16 -7.12 -1.86 5.05
C THR A 16 -7.43 -2.57 3.73
N LYS A 17 -8.72 -2.81 3.49
CA LYS A 17 -9.22 -3.36 2.22
C LYS A 17 -9.37 -2.26 1.17
N THR A 18 -8.75 -2.47 0.02
CA THR A 18 -8.82 -1.56 -1.12
C THR A 18 -9.03 -2.33 -2.42
N LEU A 19 -9.32 -1.60 -3.49
CA LEU A 19 -9.35 -2.18 -4.83
C LEU A 19 -8.00 -1.94 -5.50
N ARG A 20 -7.41 -3.01 -6.03
CA ARG A 20 -6.26 -2.92 -6.94
C ARG A 20 -6.59 -3.57 -8.27
N PRO A 21 -5.83 -3.28 -9.32
CA PRO A 21 -6.01 -4.01 -10.58
C PRO A 21 -5.64 -5.47 -10.47
N LYS A 22 -6.44 -6.29 -11.15
CA LYS A 22 -6.26 -7.74 -11.18
C LYS A 22 -4.87 -8.12 -11.64
N LEU A 23 -4.35 -9.17 -11.02
CA LEU A 23 -3.12 -9.82 -11.44
C LEU A 23 -3.48 -11.12 -12.17
N ILE A 24 -3.08 -11.23 -13.43
CA ILE A 24 -3.13 -12.45 -14.21
C ILE A 24 -2.03 -13.37 -13.67
N LYS A 25 -2.44 -14.39 -12.91
CA LYS A 25 -1.53 -15.37 -12.33
C LYS A 25 -0.87 -16.20 -13.45
N GLY A 26 0.42 -16.44 -13.31
CA GLY A 26 1.20 -17.30 -14.19
C GLY A 26 2.04 -18.28 -13.38
N THR A 27 3.22 -18.63 -13.88
CA THR A 27 4.15 -19.54 -13.20
C THR A 27 4.99 -18.87 -12.10
N LYS A 28 5.00 -17.54 -12.04
CA LYS A 28 5.75 -16.76 -11.03
C LYS A 28 4.89 -16.45 -9.81
N PRO A 29 5.50 -16.26 -8.62
CA PRO A 29 4.78 -15.87 -7.40
C PRO A 29 4.02 -14.53 -7.55
N TYR A 30 4.49 -13.69 -8.47
CA TYR A 30 3.80 -12.45 -8.85
C TYR A 30 3.17 -12.60 -10.24
N GLY A 31 1.89 -12.18 -10.34
CA GLY A 31 1.14 -12.19 -11.60
C GLY A 31 1.38 -10.94 -12.44
N LYS A 32 1.11 -11.04 -13.74
CA LYS A 32 1.13 -9.92 -14.69
C LYS A 32 -0.07 -9.00 -14.44
N CYS A 33 0.12 -7.69 -14.37
CA CYS A 33 -1.03 -6.78 -14.23
C CYS A 33 -1.97 -6.91 -15.44
N ILE A 34 -3.29 -6.92 -15.21
CA ILE A 34 -4.32 -7.00 -16.27
C ILE A 34 -4.22 -5.90 -17.33
N PHE A 35 -3.57 -4.79 -17.00
CA PHE A 35 -3.32 -3.67 -17.91
C PHE A 35 -1.97 -3.70 -18.62
N TYR A 36 -1.09 -4.67 -18.32
CA TYR A 36 0.20 -4.76 -18.99
C TYR A 36 0.03 -5.23 -20.44
N ASN A 37 0.68 -4.54 -21.37
CA ASN A 37 0.74 -4.90 -22.79
C ASN A 37 2.18 -5.34 -23.16
N GLU A 38 2.38 -6.45 -23.88
CA GLU A 38 3.73 -6.93 -24.26
C GLU A 38 4.44 -6.02 -25.27
N GLN A 39 3.70 -5.32 -26.11
CA GLN A 39 4.24 -4.45 -27.16
C GLN A 39 4.63 -3.08 -26.60
N ILE A 40 3.90 -2.58 -25.60
CA ILE A 40 4.04 -1.22 -25.05
C ILE A 40 4.64 -1.22 -23.63
N GLY A 41 4.59 -2.35 -22.93
CA GLY A 41 5.01 -2.50 -21.54
C GLY A 41 3.99 -1.97 -20.53
N CYS A 42 4.50 -1.48 -19.39
CA CYS A 42 3.69 -0.82 -18.36
C CYS A 42 3.29 0.59 -18.82
N SER A 43 2.00 0.82 -19.05
CA SER A 43 1.45 2.16 -19.29
C SER A 43 0.51 2.59 -18.16
N ILE A 44 0.34 3.91 -17.99
CA ILE A 44 -0.63 4.47 -17.05
C ILE A 44 -2.00 4.39 -17.72
N HIS A 45 -2.81 3.41 -17.32
CA HIS A 45 -4.20 3.30 -17.75
C HIS A 45 -5.07 4.29 -16.97
N GLU A 46 -6.10 4.87 -17.59
CA GLU A 46 -7.00 5.86 -16.93
C GLU A 46 -7.64 5.30 -15.65
N ALA A 47 -8.01 4.02 -15.67
CA ALA A 47 -8.54 3.29 -14.50
C ALA A 47 -7.53 2.98 -13.38
N LYS A 48 -6.21 3.13 -13.62
CA LYS A 48 -5.14 2.84 -12.65
C LYS A 48 -4.15 4.01 -12.53
N PRO A 49 -4.59 5.21 -12.11
CA PRO A 49 -3.74 6.38 -12.20
C PRO A 49 -2.74 6.48 -11.05
N LEU A 50 -3.20 6.49 -9.78
CA LEU A 50 -2.35 7.06 -8.73
C LEU A 50 -1.20 6.14 -8.29
N HIS A 51 -1.48 4.91 -7.85
CA HIS A 51 -0.43 3.99 -7.38
C HIS A 51 0.57 3.62 -8.50
N CYS A 52 0.12 3.49 -9.76
CA CYS A 52 1.01 3.20 -10.89
C CYS A 52 1.83 4.40 -11.36
N ARG A 53 1.37 5.63 -11.13
CA ARG A 53 2.18 6.83 -11.38
C ARG A 53 3.34 6.93 -10.38
N VAL A 54 3.09 6.59 -9.11
CA VAL A 54 4.08 6.73 -8.04
C VAL A 54 5.06 5.56 -7.96
N GLY A 55 4.59 4.32 -8.17
CA GLY A 55 5.39 3.10 -8.05
C GLY A 55 6.15 2.71 -9.31
N ASN A 56 6.90 3.64 -9.91
CA ASN A 56 7.78 3.37 -11.05
C ASN A 56 9.26 3.30 -10.62
N CYS A 57 10.22 3.06 -11.51
CA CYS A 57 11.64 2.88 -11.14
C CYS A 57 12.42 4.20 -10.95
N ASN A 58 11.78 5.28 -10.48
CA ASN A 58 12.44 6.57 -10.25
C ASN A 58 13.18 6.61 -8.89
N THR A 59 14.09 7.59 -8.72
CA THR A 59 14.91 7.76 -7.51
C THR A 59 14.11 7.91 -6.21
N TYR A 60 12.92 8.52 -6.27
CA TYR A 60 12.02 8.77 -5.14
C TYR A 60 10.86 7.77 -5.06
N ALA A 61 10.91 6.70 -5.85
CA ALA A 61 9.80 5.78 -5.96
C ALA A 61 9.46 5.11 -4.63
N ASN A 62 10.47 4.84 -3.80
CA ASN A 62 10.24 4.29 -2.46
C ASN A 62 9.46 5.27 -1.59
N ASP A 63 9.88 6.54 -1.55
CA ASP A 63 9.25 7.58 -0.75
C ASP A 63 7.82 7.86 -1.22
N LEU A 64 7.61 7.92 -2.53
CA LEU A 64 6.29 8.10 -3.12
C LEU A 64 5.36 6.90 -2.85
N ASN A 65 5.91 5.68 -2.84
CA ASN A 65 5.15 4.50 -2.42
C ASN A 65 4.81 4.59 -0.92
N GLN A 66 5.75 4.98 -0.06
CA GLN A 66 5.46 5.18 1.37
C GLN A 66 4.39 6.24 1.58
N TRP A 67 4.49 7.37 0.89
CA TRP A 67 3.46 8.41 0.91
C TRP A 67 2.10 7.84 0.50
N PHE A 68 2.02 7.06 -0.58
CA PHE A 68 0.78 6.44 -1.01
C PHE A 68 0.24 5.47 0.05
N MET A 69 1.10 4.66 0.66
CA MET A 69 0.70 3.72 1.71
C MET A 69 0.14 4.45 2.94
N LEU A 70 0.80 5.51 3.39
CA LEU A 70 0.37 6.33 4.53
C LEU A 70 -0.98 7.02 4.27
N ASN A 71 -1.23 7.47 3.04
CA ASN A 71 -2.46 8.20 2.72
C ASN A 71 -3.67 7.29 2.42
N TYR A 72 -3.44 6.05 1.99
CA TYR A 72 -4.52 5.19 1.47
C TYR A 72 -4.63 3.80 2.10
N PHE A 73 -3.62 3.34 2.85
CA PHE A 73 -3.63 2.00 3.43
C PHE A 73 -3.40 2.00 4.94
N VAL A 74 -2.54 2.87 5.47
CA VAL A 74 -2.31 2.95 6.92
C VAL A 74 -3.44 3.75 7.56
N ASN A 75 -4.10 3.15 8.55
CA ASN A 75 -5.14 3.78 9.33
C ASN A 75 -4.63 3.99 10.77
N PRO A 76 -4.32 5.24 11.18
CA PRO A 76 -3.84 5.52 12.53
C PRO A 76 -4.82 5.14 13.66
N ASP A 77 -6.10 5.00 13.33
CA ASP A 77 -7.14 4.65 14.29
C ASP A 77 -7.37 3.15 14.45
N ASP A 78 -6.71 2.34 13.63
CA ASP A 78 -6.77 0.88 13.70
C ASP A 78 -5.46 0.32 14.31
N PRO A 79 -5.52 -0.28 15.51
CA PRO A 79 -4.36 -0.88 16.16
C PRO A 79 -3.63 -1.91 15.29
N GLU A 80 -4.35 -2.71 14.50
CA GLU A 80 -3.74 -3.72 13.65
C GLU A 80 -3.03 -3.10 12.44
N SER A 81 -3.59 -2.03 11.87
CA SER A 81 -2.93 -1.24 10.83
C SER A 81 -1.59 -0.67 11.31
N ILE A 82 -1.56 -0.11 12.52
CA ILE A 82 -0.33 0.42 13.14
C ILE A 82 0.70 -0.69 13.41
N ARG A 83 0.27 -1.86 13.89
CA ARG A 83 1.17 -3.01 14.11
C ARG A 83 1.78 -3.50 12.80
N GLN A 84 0.99 -3.62 11.74
CA GLN A 84 1.49 -4.02 10.42
C GLN A 84 2.43 -2.97 9.82
N TRP A 85 2.16 -1.67 10.03
CA TRP A 85 3.07 -0.60 9.64
C TRP A 85 4.40 -0.67 10.42
N LYS A 86 4.37 -0.94 11.73
CA LYS A 86 5.59 -1.19 12.52
C LYS A 86 6.44 -2.32 11.92
N ILE A 87 5.81 -3.43 11.51
CA ILE A 87 6.52 -4.55 10.87
C ILE A 87 7.18 -4.07 9.56
N PHE A 88 6.47 -3.31 8.74
CA PHE A 88 7.03 -2.73 7.52
C PHE A 88 8.26 -1.84 7.78
N LEU A 89 8.22 -1.01 8.83
CA LEU A 89 9.33 -0.16 9.24
C LEU A 89 10.56 -0.92 9.77
N THR A 90 10.47 -2.24 10.03
CA THR A 90 11.66 -3.04 10.37
C THR A 90 12.64 -3.19 9.20
N GLN A 91 12.17 -2.95 7.97
CA GLN A 91 12.94 -3.09 6.74
C GLN A 91 13.01 -1.78 5.93
N ASN A 92 12.32 -0.73 6.36
CA ASN A 92 12.17 0.50 5.60
C ASN A 92 12.32 1.72 6.52
N GLU A 93 13.12 2.69 6.11
CA GLU A 93 13.19 3.98 6.80
C GLU A 93 11.91 4.78 6.55
N PRO A 94 11.27 5.35 7.58
CA PRO A 94 10.06 6.12 7.41
C PRO A 94 10.36 7.46 6.72
N ILE A 95 9.51 7.84 5.77
CA ILE A 95 9.48 9.23 5.29
C ILE A 95 8.98 10.18 6.41
N PRO A 96 9.20 11.50 6.31
CA PRO A 96 8.64 12.47 7.25
C PRO A 96 7.13 12.29 7.45
N GLY A 97 6.68 12.21 8.71
CA GLY A 97 5.28 11.94 9.06
C GLY A 97 4.89 10.45 9.01
N GLY A 98 5.81 9.57 8.61
CA GLY A 98 5.59 8.13 8.52
C GLY A 98 6.06 7.35 9.75
N SER A 99 6.64 8.00 10.75
CA SER A 99 7.06 7.31 11.97
C SER A 99 5.86 6.93 12.83
N LEU A 100 6.00 5.91 13.69
CA LEU A 100 4.92 5.51 14.60
C LEU A 100 4.49 6.63 15.55
N LYS A 101 5.44 7.49 15.95
CA LYS A 101 5.16 8.65 16.81
C LYS A 101 4.40 9.76 16.07
N ASP A 102 4.64 9.92 14.78
CA ASP A 102 3.89 10.89 13.97
C ASP A 102 2.45 10.40 13.72
N LEU A 103 2.28 9.08 13.50
CA LEU A 103 0.97 8.48 13.26
C LEU A 103 0.13 8.37 14.53
N VAL A 104 0.75 8.03 15.66
CA VAL A 104 0.10 7.93 16.97
C VAL A 104 0.90 8.76 17.99
N PRO A 105 0.61 10.07 18.11
CA PRO A 105 1.37 10.97 18.99
C PRO A 105 1.22 10.70 20.48
N ASP A 106 0.11 10.09 20.90
CA ASP A 106 -0.10 9.65 22.28
C ASP A 106 0.75 8.40 22.57
N GLU A 107 1.82 8.58 23.37
CA GLU A 107 2.77 7.53 23.69
C GLU A 107 2.15 6.37 24.48
N GLU A 108 1.18 6.63 25.35
CA GLU A 108 0.50 5.59 26.13
C GLU A 108 -0.45 4.79 25.24
N ARG A 109 -1.18 5.45 24.34
CA ARG A 109 -1.99 4.76 23.33
C ARG A 109 -1.10 3.89 22.43
N LEU A 110 0.00 4.44 21.92
CA LEU A 110 0.92 3.70 21.06
C LEU A 110 1.49 2.49 21.78
N LYS A 111 1.92 2.64 23.04
CA LYS A 111 2.43 1.54 23.86
C LYS A 111 1.41 0.40 23.97
N LYS A 112 0.15 0.71 24.31
CA LYS A 112 -0.92 -0.28 24.42
C LYS A 112 -1.22 -0.98 23.09
N ILE A 113 -1.24 -0.23 21.98
CA ILE A 113 -1.36 -0.81 20.63
C ILE A 113 -0.27 -1.85 20.41
N LEU A 114 0.99 -1.50 20.70
CA LEU A 114 2.14 -2.37 20.44
C LEU A 114 2.27 -3.55 21.41
N SER A 115 1.67 -3.48 22.61
CA SER A 115 1.64 -4.57 23.59
C SER A 115 0.37 -5.43 23.54
N TYR A 116 -0.55 -5.18 22.60
CA TYR A 116 -1.84 -5.91 22.47
C TYR A 116 -2.78 -5.72 23.67
N GLU A 117 -2.74 -4.56 24.31
CA GLU A 117 -3.58 -4.20 25.47
C GLU A 117 -4.84 -3.39 25.09
N VAL A 118 -5.09 -3.21 23.79
CA VAL A 118 -6.23 -2.45 23.21
C VAL A 118 -6.96 -3.25 22.15
#